data_AF-A0A3C0X3R7-F1
#
_entry.id   AF-A0A3C0X3R7-F1
#
_cell.length_a   1.000
_cell.length_b   1.000
_cell.length_c   1.000
_cell.angle_alpha   90.00
_cell.angle_beta   90.00
_cell.angle_gamma   90.00
#
_symmetry.space_group_name_H-M   'P 1'
#
loop_
_entity.id
_entity.type
_entity.pdbx_description
1 polymer ?
#
loop_
_entity_poly.entity_id
_entity_poly.type
_entity_poly.pdbx_seq_one_letter_code
_entity_poly.pdbx_strand_id
1 'polypeptide(L)'
;FENNKRKYTEILSSLEEYVSKRTELLAEELKMPNVSVTLFEPVKTTGELKSVFRFAYKGRDFAALSLSERTAAGLEICALMRRLTGLNFPVFIDNTESVANFDMSALPRQTVFLRMVKNAPLSVKSMNQATEPLKKAS
;
A
#
# COMPACT_ATOMS: atom_id res chain seq x y z
N PHE A 1 -25.29 24.92 -37.89
CA PHE A 1 -24.12 24.02 -37.87
C PHE A 1 -23.08 24.51 -36.84
N GLU A 2 -22.58 25.75 -36.96
CA GLU A 2 -21.65 26.39 -35.99
C GLU A 2 -22.07 26.28 -34.51
N ASN A 3 -23.33 26.57 -34.21
CA ASN A 3 -23.85 26.55 -32.84
C ASN A 3 -23.82 25.14 -32.22
N ASN A 4 -24.10 24.11 -33.01
CA ASN A 4 -24.01 22.72 -32.56
C ASN A 4 -22.55 22.33 -32.34
N LYS A 5 -21.64 22.77 -33.22
CA LYS A 5 -20.20 22.53 -33.08
C LYS A 5 -19.66 23.13 -31.77
N ARG A 6 -19.96 24.41 -31.47
CA ARG A 6 -19.59 25.04 -30.19
C ARG A 6 -20.13 24.27 -28.99
N LYS A 7 -21.42 23.91 -29.02
CA LYS A 7 -22.06 23.13 -27.95
C LYS A 7 -21.36 21.79 -27.71
N TYR A 8 -20.99 21.05 -28.77
CA TYR A 8 -20.27 19.79 -28.63
C TYR A 8 -18.85 19.98 -28.09
N THR A 9 -18.14 21.04 -28.51
CA THR A 9 -16.81 21.37 -27.97
C THR A 9 -16.86 21.71 -26.48
N GLU A 10 -17.87 22.47 -26.04
CA GLU A 10 -18.08 22.78 -24.63
C GLU A 10 -18.36 21.51 -23.81
N ILE A 11 -19.24 20.63 -24.29
CA ILE A 11 -19.52 19.34 -23.63
C ILE A 11 -18.26 18.49 -23.52
N LEU A 12 -17.46 18.41 -24.60
CA LEU A 12 -16.23 17.62 -24.61
C LEU A 12 -15.23 18.18 -23.59
N SER A 13 -15.03 19.50 -23.56
CA SER A 13 -14.15 20.15 -22.59
C SER A 13 -14.60 19.92 -21.14
N SER A 14 -15.89 20.04 -20.85
CA SER A 14 -16.43 19.75 -19.52
C SER A 14 -16.29 18.27 -19.13
N LEU A 15 -16.41 17.35 -20.08
CA LEU A 15 -16.18 15.92 -19.85
C LEU A 15 -14.70 15.63 -19.54
N GLU A 16 -13.78 16.24 -20.29
CA GLU A 16 -12.33 16.11 -20.05
C GLU A 16 -11.95 16.63 -18.66
N GLU A 17 -12.48 17.79 -18.27
CA GLU A 17 -12.26 18.36 -16.94
C GLU A 17 -12.81 17.45 -15.83
N TYR A 18 -14.04 16.94 -15.99
CA TYR A 18 -14.64 16.01 -15.04
C TYR A 18 -13.82 14.73 -14.89
N VAL A 19 -13.41 14.12 -16.01
CA VAL A 19 -12.59 12.90 -16.01
C VAL A 19 -11.26 13.18 -15.32
N SER A 20 -10.59 14.28 -15.66
CA SER A 20 -9.34 14.71 -15.03
C SER A 20 -9.49 14.85 -13.51
N LYS A 21 -10.49 15.60 -13.04
CA LYS A 21 -10.71 15.80 -11.60
C LYS A 21 -11.07 14.50 -10.88
N ARG A 22 -11.89 13.65 -11.49
CA ARG A 22 -12.23 12.33 -10.94
C ARG A 22 -11.00 11.44 -10.83
N THR A 23 -10.11 11.45 -11.83
CA THR A 23 -8.86 10.67 -11.78
C THR A 23 -7.91 11.18 -10.71
N GLU A 24 -7.82 12.50 -10.52
CA GLU A 24 -7.02 13.11 -9.45
C GLU A 24 -7.49 12.66 -8.06
N LEU A 25 -8.80 12.72 -7.80
CA LEU A 25 -9.38 12.30 -6.52
C LEU A 25 -9.14 10.81 -6.25
N LEU A 26 -9.36 9.96 -7.25
CA LEU A 26 -9.11 8.52 -7.12
C LEU A 26 -7.63 8.21 -6.89
N ALA A 27 -6.73 8.94 -7.55
CA ALA A 27 -5.28 8.77 -7.38
C ALA A 27 -4.80 9.18 -5.97
N GLU A 28 -5.40 10.23 -5.38
CA GLU A 28 -5.04 10.67 -4.03
C GLU A 28 -5.38 9.60 -2.97
N GLU A 29 -6.49 8.85 -3.14
CA GLU A 29 -6.82 7.74 -2.25
C GLU A 29 -5.77 6.61 -2.26
N LEU A 30 -5.08 6.43 -3.39
CA LEU A 30 -4.06 5.41 -3.61
C LEU A 30 -2.66 5.81 -3.15
N LYS A 31 -2.48 7.05 -2.71
CA LYS A 31 -1.18 7.61 -2.33
C LYS A 31 -0.62 6.95 -1.08
N MET A 32 0.65 6.53 -1.17
CA MET A 32 1.43 5.98 -0.06
C MET A 32 2.77 6.75 0.04
N PRO A 33 3.44 6.74 1.20
CA PRO A 33 4.66 7.51 1.42
C PRO A 33 5.84 7.14 0.50
N ASN A 34 6.10 5.84 0.32
CA ASN A 34 7.23 5.34 -0.47
C ASN A 34 6.81 4.37 -1.57
N VAL A 35 5.62 3.79 -1.47
CA VAL A 35 5.06 2.91 -2.50
C VAL A 35 4.25 3.71 -3.51
N SER A 36 4.40 3.38 -4.79
CA SER A 36 3.49 3.83 -5.86
C SER A 36 2.81 2.64 -6.53
N VAL A 37 1.62 2.87 -7.09
CA VAL A 37 0.86 1.88 -7.84
C VAL A 37 0.65 2.37 -9.27
N THR A 38 0.89 1.48 -10.23
CA THR A 38 0.59 1.69 -11.65
C THR A 38 -0.56 0.76 -12.03
N LEU A 39 -1.67 1.36 -12.48
CA LEU A 39 -2.89 0.64 -12.90
C LEU A 39 -3.00 0.48 -14.43
N PHE A 40 -2.34 1.35 -15.18
CA PHE A 40 -2.38 1.35 -16.64
C PHE A 40 -1.02 1.73 -17.21
N GLU A 41 -0.66 1.12 -18.33
CA GLU A 41 0.54 1.47 -19.08
C GLU A 41 0.30 1.43 -20.57
N PRO A 42 0.94 2.31 -21.36
CA PRO A 42 0.89 2.22 -22.79
C PRO A 42 1.66 0.98 -23.28
N VAL A 43 1.05 0.23 -24.18
CA VAL A 43 1.72 -0.80 -24.96
C VAL A 43 2.68 -0.10 -25.92
N LYS A 44 3.98 -0.42 -25.83
CA LYS A 44 5.03 0.30 -26.57
C LYS A 44 4.83 0.33 -28.09
N THR A 45 4.17 -0.69 -28.65
CA THR A 45 3.95 -0.82 -30.10
C THR A 45 2.70 -0.10 -30.58
N THR A 46 1.59 -0.18 -29.85
CA THR A 46 0.29 0.34 -30.28
C THR A 46 -0.08 1.67 -29.62
N GLY A 47 0.55 2.01 -28.50
CA GLY A 47 0.17 3.15 -27.67
C GLY A 47 -1.09 2.93 -26.83
N GLU A 48 -1.79 1.80 -27.01
CA GLU A 48 -2.99 1.47 -26.26
C GLU A 48 -2.67 1.27 -24.78
N LEU A 49 -3.56 1.74 -23.90
CA LEU A 49 -3.42 1.49 -22.47
C LEU A 49 -3.82 0.06 -22.14
N LYS A 50 -2.86 -0.73 -21.66
CA LYS A 50 -3.14 -2.01 -21.02
C LYS A 50 -3.34 -1.81 -19.53
N SER A 51 -4.29 -2.55 -18.96
CA SER A 51 -4.41 -2.64 -17.50
C SER A 51 -3.23 -3.43 -16.94
N VAL A 52 -2.64 -2.89 -15.89
CA VAL A 52 -1.57 -3.53 -15.11
C VAL A 52 -1.89 -3.33 -13.62
N PHE A 53 -1.22 -4.09 -12.76
CA PHE A 53 -1.27 -3.84 -11.33
C PHE A 53 0.13 -4.04 -10.76
N ARG A 54 0.93 -2.98 -10.83
CA ARG A 54 2.34 -3.02 -10.39
C ARG A 54 2.58 -2.03 -9.28
N PHE A 55 3.39 -2.46 -8.34
CA PHE A 55 3.91 -1.60 -7.29
C PHE A 55 5.36 -1.25 -7.58
N ALA A 56 5.76 -0.06 -7.15
CA ALA A 56 7.16 0.30 -7.01
C ALA A 56 7.39 0.83 -5.60
N TYR A 57 8.57 0.58 -5.04
CA TYR A 57 8.99 1.12 -3.75
C TYR A 57 10.21 2.00 -3.99
N LYS A 58 10.10 3.28 -3.62
CA LYS A 58 11.13 4.30 -3.85
C LYS A 58 11.62 4.30 -5.31
N GLY A 59 10.68 4.18 -6.25
CA GLY A 59 10.94 4.19 -7.69
C GLY A 59 11.46 2.88 -8.29
N ARG A 60 11.70 1.83 -7.49
CA ARG A 60 12.13 0.51 -7.98
C ARG A 60 10.94 -0.44 -8.07
N ASP A 61 10.84 -1.17 -9.19
CA ASP A 61 9.78 -2.15 -9.39
C ASP A 61 9.78 -3.21 -8.27
N PHE A 62 8.59 -3.57 -7.79
CA PHE A 62 8.41 -4.50 -6.68
C PHE A 62 9.12 -5.85 -6.94
N ALA A 63 9.16 -6.31 -8.18
CA ALA A 63 9.82 -7.56 -8.55
C ALA A 63 11.34 -7.52 -8.36
N ALA A 64 11.96 -6.34 -8.30
CA ALA A 64 13.40 -6.15 -8.11
C ALA A 64 13.81 -5.87 -6.66
N LEU A 65 12.85 -5.82 -5.74
CA LEU A 65 13.11 -5.48 -4.34
C LEU A 65 13.76 -6.65 -3.57
N SER A 66 14.65 -6.29 -2.64
CA SER A 66 15.13 -7.21 -1.61
C SER A 66 14.02 -7.63 -0.66
N LEU A 67 14.25 -8.66 0.15
CA LEU A 67 13.25 -9.18 1.08
C LEU A 67 12.78 -8.12 2.08
N SER A 68 13.72 -7.35 2.65
CA SER A 68 13.39 -6.28 3.61
C SER A 68 12.62 -5.14 2.96
N GLU A 69 12.97 -4.75 1.73
CA GLU A 69 12.23 -3.75 0.95
C GLU A 69 10.82 -4.22 0.62
N ARG A 70 10.62 -5.50 0.25
CA ARG A 70 9.29 -6.07 0.03
C ARG A 70 8.44 -6.05 1.29
N THR A 71 9.02 -6.38 2.44
CA THR A 71 8.31 -6.31 3.73
C THR A 71 7.88 -4.89 4.07
N ALA A 72 8.76 -3.90 3.90
CA ALA A 72 8.44 -2.49 4.13
C ALA A 72 7.35 -1.98 3.17
N ALA A 73 7.50 -2.26 1.88
CA ALA A 73 6.50 -1.91 0.87
C ALA A 73 5.15 -2.60 1.13
N GLY A 74 5.18 -3.89 1.49
CA GLY A 74 3.99 -4.66 1.85
C GLY A 74 3.23 -4.05 3.02
N LEU A 75 3.93 -3.51 4.02
CA LEU A 75 3.29 -2.85 5.15
C LEU A 75 2.55 -1.56 4.75
N GLU A 76 3.13 -0.74 3.86
CA GLU A 76 2.44 0.43 3.31
C GLU A 76 1.21 0.02 2.49
N ILE A 77 1.33 -1.05 1.69
CA ILE A 77 0.19 -1.61 0.93
C ILE A 77 -0.91 -2.10 1.89
N CYS A 78 -0.57 -2.77 2.99
CA CYS A 78 -1.54 -3.16 4.02
C CYS A 78 -2.22 -1.94 4.66
N ALA A 79 -1.48 -0.87 4.93
CA ALA A 79 -2.05 0.39 5.43
C ALA A 79 -3.02 1.02 4.43
N LEU A 80 -2.68 1.03 3.14
CA LEU A 80 -3.57 1.45 2.06
C LEU A 80 -4.85 0.60 2.03
N MET A 81 -4.73 -0.73 2.00
CA MET A 81 -5.90 -1.63 1.92
C MET A 81 -6.85 -1.41 3.09
N ARG A 82 -6.33 -1.21 4.29
CA ARG A 82 -7.11 -0.87 5.48
C ARG A 82 -7.82 0.48 5.36
N ARG A 83 -7.17 1.50 4.80
CA ARG A 83 -7.79 2.80 4.53
C ARG A 83 -8.92 2.69 3.49
N LEU A 84 -8.70 1.95 2.41
CA LEU A 84 -9.67 1.79 1.33
C LEU A 84 -10.87 0.92 1.73
N THR A 85 -10.65 -0.14 2.50
CA THR A 85 -11.71 -1.10 2.86
C THR A 85 -12.37 -0.80 4.20
N GLY A 86 -11.73 0.00 5.06
CA GLY A 86 -12.13 0.19 6.45
C GLY A 86 -11.89 -1.03 7.35
N LEU A 87 -11.30 -2.10 6.83
CA LEU A 87 -11.08 -3.35 7.55
C LEU A 87 -9.74 -3.31 8.31
N ASN A 88 -9.79 -3.62 9.61
CA ASN A 88 -8.63 -3.59 10.49
C ASN A 88 -8.28 -4.99 11.01
N PHE A 89 -7.57 -5.77 10.19
CA PHE A 89 -7.11 -7.10 10.53
C PHE A 89 -5.75 -7.09 11.26
N PRO A 90 -5.46 -8.11 12.08
CA PRO A 90 -4.12 -8.31 12.61
C PRO A 90 -3.11 -8.54 11.48
N VAL A 91 -1.91 -7.95 11.61
CA VAL A 91 -0.83 -8.15 10.64
C VAL A 91 0.29 -8.98 11.25
N PHE A 92 0.67 -10.04 10.54
CA PHE A 92 1.82 -10.87 10.87
C PHE A 92 2.97 -10.46 9.96
N ILE A 93 4.09 -10.07 10.56
CA ILE A 93 5.31 -9.75 9.83
C ILE A 93 6.29 -10.89 10.08
N ASP A 94 6.62 -11.62 9.02
CA ASP A 94 7.60 -12.71 9.07
C ASP A 94 9.00 -12.22 8.67
N ASN A 95 10.02 -12.95 9.13
CA ASN A 95 11.43 -12.67 8.85
C ASN A 95 11.84 -11.24 9.29
N THR A 96 11.36 -10.83 10.46
CA THR A 96 11.55 -9.48 11.01
C THR A 96 13.00 -9.15 11.33
N GLU A 97 13.86 -10.15 11.52
CA GLU A 97 15.31 -9.99 11.66
C GLU A 97 15.98 -9.37 10.43
N SER A 98 15.35 -9.43 9.26
CA SER A 98 15.87 -8.86 8.01
C SER A 98 15.56 -7.36 7.86
N VAL A 99 14.63 -6.83 8.64
CA VAL A 99 14.19 -5.44 8.58
C VAL A 99 14.84 -4.66 9.71
N ALA A 100 15.68 -3.68 9.36
CA ALA A 100 16.43 -2.91 10.35
C ALA A 100 15.51 -2.09 11.27
N ASN A 101 14.54 -1.36 10.69
CA ASN A 101 13.62 -0.50 11.41
C ASN A 101 12.22 -0.61 10.81
N PHE A 102 11.21 -0.78 11.66
CA PHE A 102 9.81 -0.60 11.30
C PHE A 102 9.37 0.79 11.76
N ASP A 103 8.62 1.51 10.92
CA ASP A 103 7.87 2.65 11.39
C ASP A 103 6.69 2.16 12.24
N MET A 104 6.88 2.17 13.55
CA MET A 104 5.87 1.71 14.52
C MET A 104 4.57 2.52 14.45
N SER A 105 4.61 3.76 13.94
CA SER A 105 3.41 4.60 13.79
C SER A 105 2.51 4.13 12.64
N ALA A 106 3.09 3.46 11.65
CA ALA A 106 2.37 2.91 10.50
C ALA A 106 1.76 1.52 10.78
N LEU A 107 2.15 0.88 11.89
CA LEU A 107 1.71 -0.47 12.22
C LEU A 107 0.25 -0.50 12.72
N PRO A 108 -0.52 -1.52 12.33
CA PRO A 108 -1.84 -1.75 12.90
C PRO A 108 -1.80 -2.05 14.39
N ARG A 109 -2.94 -1.80 15.04
CA ARG A 109 -3.15 -1.99 16.48
C ARG A 109 -2.69 -3.36 16.98
N GLN A 110 -2.96 -4.41 16.21
CA GLN A 110 -2.44 -5.74 16.49
C GLN A 110 -1.45 -6.14 15.40
N THR A 111 -0.17 -6.11 15.75
CA THR A 111 0.93 -6.57 14.90
C THR A 111 1.69 -7.67 15.63
N VAL A 112 1.91 -8.80 14.95
CA VAL A 112 2.70 -9.92 15.46
C VAL A 112 3.99 -10.01 14.66
N PHE A 113 5.12 -9.89 15.35
CA PHE A 113 6.45 -10.01 14.74
C PHE A 113 6.94 -11.44 14.90
N LEU A 114 7.24 -12.10 13.78
CA LEU A 114 7.88 -13.41 13.75
C LEU A 114 9.36 -13.18 13.43
N ARG A 115 10.23 -13.68 14.30
CA ARG A 115 11.67 -13.48 14.21
C ARG A 115 12.39 -14.80 14.35
N MET A 116 13.29 -15.11 13.41
CA MET A 116 14.21 -16.22 13.57
C MET A 116 15.43 -15.78 14.40
N VAL A 117 15.77 -16.57 15.40
CA VAL A 117 17.01 -16.44 16.17
C VAL A 117 17.69 -17.81 16.18
N LYS A 118 18.86 -17.89 15.56
CA LYS A 118 19.61 -19.15 15.43
C LYS A 118 19.91 -19.74 16.81
N ASN A 119 19.66 -21.04 16.96
CA ASN A 119 19.90 -21.81 18.19
C ASN A 119 19.13 -21.32 19.44
N ALA A 120 18.02 -20.61 19.27
CA ALA A 120 17.14 -20.23 20.37
C ALA A 120 15.82 -21.03 20.35
N PRO A 121 15.28 -21.43 21.51
CA PRO A 121 13.94 -22.01 21.57
C PRO A 121 12.87 -20.97 21.21
N LEU A 122 11.72 -21.44 20.71
CA LEU A 122 10.56 -20.58 20.45
C LEU A 122 10.13 -19.87 21.75
N SER A 123 9.99 -18.55 21.68
CA SER A 123 9.49 -17.75 22.79
C SER A 123 8.52 -16.70 22.29
N VAL A 124 7.53 -16.37 23.10
CA VAL A 124 6.56 -15.29 22.84
C VAL A 124 6.83 -14.16 23.80
N LYS A 125 6.99 -12.95 23.27
CA LYS A 125 7.22 -11.73 24.06
C LYS A 125 6.12 -10.73 23.74
N SER A 126 5.42 -10.25 24.77
CA SER A 126 4.56 -9.08 24.62
C SER A 126 5.43 -7.83 24.57
N MET A 127 5.30 -7.04 23.50
CA MET A 127 6.00 -5.76 23.37
C MET A 127 5.25 -4.62 24.09
N ASN A 128 4.02 -4.88 24.56
CA ASN A 128 3.25 -3.96 25.39
C ASN A 128 3.64 -4.15 26.85
N GLN A 129 4.51 -3.30 27.38
CA GLN A 129 4.63 -3.10 28.82
C GLN A 129 3.70 -1.95 29.25
N ALA A 130 2.46 -2.29 29.60
CA ALA A 130 2.04 -1.97 30.96
C ALA A 130 2.19 -3.29 31.72
N THR A 131 3.14 -3.35 32.64
CA THR A 131 3.36 -4.53 33.48
C THR A 131 2.16 -4.77 34.38
N GLU A 132 1.20 -5.57 33.91
CA GLU A 132 0.33 -6.33 34.80
C GLU A 132 0.75 -7.80 34.77
N PRO A 133 1.03 -8.42 35.92
CA PRO A 133 1.27 -9.86 35.96
C PRO A 133 -0.01 -10.57 35.53
N LEU A 134 0.12 -11.47 34.54
CA LEU A 134 -0.93 -12.43 34.18
C LEU A 134 -1.45 -13.10 35.44
N LYS A 135 -2.69 -12.79 35.86
CA LYS A 135 -3.37 -13.55 36.91
C LYS A 135 -3.45 -15.00 36.45
N LYS A 136 -2.85 -15.90 37.24
CA LYS A 136 -3.02 -17.34 37.04
C LYS A 136 -4.53 -17.64 37.07
N ALA A 137 -5.00 -18.40 36.10
CA ALA A 137 -6.33 -18.97 36.13
C ALA A 137 -6.48 -19.77 37.44
N SER A 138 -7.43 -19.37 38.27
CA SER A 138 -7.98 -20.19 39.36
C SER A 138 -9.15 -20.98 38.82
#